data_AF-A0A925ZBK8-F1
#
_entry.id   AF-A0A925ZBK8-F1
#
_cell.length_a   1.000
_cell.length_b   1.000
_cell.length_c   1.000
_cell.angle_alpha   90.00
_cell.angle_beta   90.00
_cell.angle_gamma   90.00
#
_symmetry.space_group_name_H-M   'P 1'
#
loop_
_entity.id
_entity.type
_entity.pdbx_description
1 polymer ?
#
loop_
_entity_poly.entity_id
_entity_poly.type
_entity_poly.pdbx_seq_one_letter_code
_entity_poly.pdbx_strand_id
1 'polypeptide(L)' 'MFVLLGSNGQITSQLARLLLAGGHPVRVAGRNASALAPLERIGAQVAVGDPAD' A
#
# COMPACT_ATOMS: atom_id res chain seq x y z
N MET A 1 2.42 -4.72 -11.75
CA MET A 1 2.70 -4.60 -10.31
C MET A 1 2.84 -3.11 -10.01
N PHE A 2 1.96 -2.54 -9.19
CA PHE A 2 2.01 -1.13 -8.80
C PHE A 2 2.69 -0.98 -7.45
N VAL A 3 3.62 -0.03 -7.32
CA VAL A 3 4.25 0.30 -6.04
C VAL A 3 3.74 1.66 -5.59
N LEU A 4 3.07 1.66 -4.44
CA LEU A 4 2.50 2.82 -3.80
C LEU A 4 3.41 3.26 -2.66
N LEU A 5 3.93 4.48 -2.75
CA LEU A 5 4.84 5.05 -1.76
C LEU A 5 4.03 5.94 -0.81
N GLY A 6 4.12 5.65 0.48
CA GLY A 6 3.45 6.41 1.54
C GLY A 6 2.32 5.64 2.22
N SER A 7 2.53 5.33 3.50
CA SER A 7 1.63 4.50 4.32
C SER A 7 0.40 5.20 4.88
N ASN A 8 0.30 6.54 4.78
CA ASN A 8 -0.67 7.33 5.57
C ASN A 8 -1.63 8.20 4.74
N GLY A 9 -1.61 8.08 3.40
CA GLY A 9 -2.48 8.90 2.54
C GLY A 9 -3.87 8.29 2.35
N GLN A 10 -4.93 9.09 2.52
CA GLN A 10 -6.29 8.75 2.08
C GLN A 10 -6.30 8.34 0.59
N ILE A 11 -5.51 9.05 -0.23
CA ILE A 11 -5.35 8.80 -1.67
C ILE A 11 -4.74 7.42 -1.92
N THR A 12 -3.59 7.12 -1.30
CA THR A 12 -2.90 5.85 -1.48
C THR A 12 -3.78 4.67 -1.12
N SER A 13 -4.57 4.83 -0.05
CA SER A 13 -5.48 3.81 0.44
C SER A 13 -6.64 3.54 -0.52
N GLN A 14 -7.23 4.58 -1.09
CA GLN A 14 -8.29 4.46 -2.11
C GLN A 14 -7.74 3.89 -3.42
N LEU A 15 -6.57 4.35 -3.84
CA LEU A 15 -5.92 3.87 -5.06
C LEU A 15 -5.53 2.39 -4.95
N ALA A 16 -5.00 1.96 -3.82
CA ALA A 16 -4.71 0.55 -3.55
C ALA A 16 -5.97 -0.32 -3.67
N ARG A 17 -7.10 0.13 -3.08
CA ARG A 17 -8.39 -0.58 -3.22
C ARG A 17 -8.86 -0.67 -4.66
N LEU A 18 -8.78 0.41 -5.43
CA LEU A 18 -9.20 0.42 -6.83
C LEU A 18 -8.35 -0.52 -7.68
N LEU A 19 -7.02 -0.48 -7.50
CA LEU A 19 -6.10 -1.32 -8.24
C LEU A 19 -6.29 -2.80 -7.90
N LEU A 20 -6.42 -3.14 -6.60
CA LEU A 20 -6.69 -4.50 -6.14
C LEU A 20 -8.06 -5.00 -6.62
N ALA A 21 -9.09 -4.18 -6.58
CA ALA A 21 -10.42 -4.51 -7.11
C ALA A 21 -10.38 -4.76 -8.63
N GLY A 22 -9.49 -4.07 -9.35
CA GLY A 22 -9.23 -4.31 -10.76
C GLY A 22 -8.36 -5.55 -11.05
N GLY A 23 -8.00 -6.34 -10.03
CA GLY A 23 -7.15 -7.53 -10.19
C GLY A 23 -5.66 -7.21 -10.39
N HIS A 24 -5.24 -5.96 -10.17
CA HIS A 24 -3.85 -5.57 -10.31
C HIS A 24 -3.10 -5.82 -9.01
N PRO A 25 -1.90 -6.44 -9.06
CA PRO A 25 -1.08 -6.63 -7.89
C PRO A 25 -0.50 -5.27 -7.43
N VAL A 26 -0.71 -4.96 -6.15
CA VAL A 26 -0.29 -3.71 -5.49
C VAL A 26 0.68 -4.01 -4.35
N ARG A 27 1.78 -3.27 -4.32
CA ARG A 27 2.72 -3.21 -3.20
C ARG A 27 2.68 -1.81 -2.58
N VAL A 28 2.61 -1.72 -1.26
CA VAL A 28 2.59 -0.45 -0.53
C VAL A 28 3.83 -0.39 0.35
N ALA A 29 4.67 0.61 0.13
CA ALA A 29 5.87 0.85 0.92
C ALA A 29 5.66 2.08 1.82
N GLY A 30 5.98 1.94 3.10
CA GLY A 30 5.98 3.08 4.01
C GLY A 30 6.55 2.79 5.38
N ARG A 31 6.67 3.85 6.17
CA ARG A 31 7.43 3.83 7.43
C ARG A 31 6.66 3.24 8.60
N ASN A 32 5.33 3.18 8.51
CA ASN A 32 4.49 2.75 9.62
C ASN A 32 3.71 1.47 9.26
N ALA A 33 4.11 0.35 9.86
CA ALA A 33 3.46 -0.94 9.68
C ALA A 33 1.97 -0.92 10.08
N SER A 34 1.62 -0.20 11.16
CA SER A 34 0.25 -0.13 11.66
C SER A 34 -0.70 0.56 10.69
N ALA A 35 -0.21 1.56 9.96
CA ALA A 35 -1.00 2.25 8.93
C ALA A 35 -1.18 1.41 7.66
N LEU A 36 -0.31 0.41 7.45
CA LEU A 36 -0.35 -0.47 6.29
C LEU A 36 -1.17 -1.75 6.53
N ALA A 37 -1.41 -2.12 7.79
CA ALA A 37 -2.22 -3.29 8.15
C ALA A 37 -3.62 -3.34 7.49
N PRO A 38 -4.36 -2.23 7.29
CA PRO A 38 -5.61 -2.25 6.55
C PRO A 38 -5.44 -2.59 5.06
N LEU A 39 -4.29 -2.24 4.47
CA LEU A 39 -3.97 -2.52 3.07
C LEU A 39 -3.50 -3.96 2.87
N GLU A 40 -2.76 -4.51 3.84
CA GLU A 40 -2.42 -5.94 3.86
C GLU A 40 -3.66 -6.83 3.87
N ARG A 41 -4.65 -6.51 4.72
CA ARG A 41 -5.89 -7.29 4.85
C ARG A 41 -6.71 -7.36 3.56
N ILE A 42 -6.57 -6.37 2.66
CA ILE A 42 -7.26 -6.36 1.37
C ILE A 42 -6.42 -7.00 0.25
N GLY A 43 -5.27 -7.59 0.58
CA GLY A 43 -4.41 -8.30 -0.37
C GLY A 43 -3.26 -7.47 -0.95
N ALA A 44 -2.97 -6.28 -0.41
CA ALA A 44 -1.79 -5.53 -0.80
C ALA A 44 -0.52 -6.17 -0.20
N GLN A 45 0.56 -6.21 -0.97
CA GLN A 45 1.88 -6.55 -0.43
C GLN A 45 2.44 -5.37 0.33
N VAL A 46 2.82 -5.55 1.58
CA VAL A 46 3.35 -4.45 2.40
C VAL A 46 4.86 -4.51 2.47
N ALA A 47 5.52 -3.37 2.32
CA ALA A 47 6.94 -3.21 2.62
C ALA A 47 7.09 -2.11 3.68
N VAL A 48 7.65 -2.47 4.84
CA VAL A 48 7.98 -1.49 5.88
C VAL A 48 9.40 -1.01 5.64
N GLY A 49 9.56 0.28 5.36
CA GLY A 49 10.84 0.90 5.02
C GLY A 49 10.66 2.36 4.67
N ASP A 50 11.74 3.14 4.74
CA ASP A 50 11.76 4.50 4.22
C ASP A 50 11.99 4.41 2.70
N PRO A 51 11.12 4.98 1.85
CA PRO A 51 11.34 5.00 0.41
C PRO A 51 12.57 5.82 -0.02
N ALA A 52 13.18 6.58 0.89
CA ALA A 52 14.43 7.32 0.66
C ALA A 52 15.70 6.56 1.06
N ASP A 53 15.60 5.34 1.58
CA ASP A 53 16.72 4.47 1.98
C ASP A 53 17.14 3.50 0.86
#